data_AF-A0A0A2WK81-F1
#
_entry.id   AF-A0A0A2WK81-F1
#
_cell.length_a   1.000
_cell.length_b   1.000
_cell.length_c   1.000
_cell.angle_alpha   90.00
_cell.angle_beta   90.00
_cell.angle_gamma   90.00
#
_symmetry.space_group_name_H-M   'P 1'
#
loop_
_entity.id
_entity.type
_entity.pdbx_description
1 polymer ?
#
loop_
_entity_poly.entity_id
_entity_poly.type
_entity_poly.pdbx_seq_one_letter_code
_entity_poly.pdbx_strand_id
1 'polypeptide(L)'
;MTDWIDDIERRANRATPGPWRSYIEGRDFWGGSNVITTAGEDIEPLGGTYAEQDFIAHARQDIPRLLDEITRLNYALSWAGAPQPDHWLADIASRVDAVMEGPWHAPPEEGARPSVQAQGTTIHLDGATPRDVDFIAHARDDIPRLIAEIHRLRGALKSSAP
;
A
#
# COMPACT_ATOMS: atom_id res chain seq x y z
N MET A 1 -15.61 13.36 -4.28
CA MET A 1 -15.08 12.09 -3.73
C MET A 1 -14.90 12.30 -2.24
N THR A 2 -14.94 11.27 -1.39
CA THR A 2 -14.86 11.50 0.07
C THR A 2 -13.48 12.02 0.45
N ASP A 3 -13.40 12.99 1.37
CA ASP A 3 -12.16 13.66 1.83
C ASP A 3 -10.99 12.70 2.11
N TRP A 4 -11.28 11.53 2.68
CA TRP A 4 -10.26 10.51 2.98
C TRP A 4 -9.67 9.81 1.74
N ILE A 5 -10.39 9.71 0.62
CA ILE A 5 -9.88 9.12 -0.62
C ILE A 5 -8.87 10.08 -1.25
N ASP A 6 -9.22 11.36 -1.31
CA ASP A 6 -8.34 12.42 -1.82
C ASP A 6 -7.05 12.53 -0.98
N ASP A 7 -7.16 12.27 0.33
CA ASP A 7 -6.01 12.17 1.23
C ASP A 7 -5.07 10.99 0.91
N ILE A 8 -5.63 9.80 0.67
CA ILE A 8 -4.86 8.61 0.28
C ILE A 8 -4.19 8.85 -1.08
N GLU A 9 -4.93 9.35 -2.05
CA GLU A 9 -4.42 9.66 -3.38
C GLU A 9 -3.26 10.66 -3.30
N ARG A 10 -3.40 11.72 -2.49
CA ARG A 10 -2.34 12.70 -2.27
C ARG A 10 -1.08 12.07 -1.65
N ARG A 11 -1.21 11.18 -0.66
CA ARG A 11 -0.06 10.44 -0.09
C ARG A 11 0.63 9.59 -1.16
N ALA A 12 -0.15 8.79 -1.90
CA ALA A 12 0.36 7.92 -2.97
C ALA A 12 1.07 8.69 -4.09
N ASN A 13 0.57 9.88 -4.45
CA ASN A 13 1.14 10.73 -5.49
C ASN A 13 2.41 11.49 -5.04
N ARG A 14 2.59 11.70 -3.74
CA ARG A 14 3.77 12.38 -3.18
C ARG A 14 4.94 11.44 -2.92
N ALA A 15 4.68 10.16 -2.68
CA ALA A 15 5.70 9.13 -2.57
C ALA A 15 6.46 8.94 -3.89
N THR A 16 7.67 8.39 -3.80
CA THR A 16 8.52 8.07 -4.94
C THR A 16 7.72 7.25 -5.96
N PRO A 17 7.74 7.62 -7.26
CA PRO A 17 6.97 6.92 -8.29
C PRO A 17 7.24 5.41 -8.29
N GLY A 18 6.17 4.64 -8.49
CA GLY A 18 6.28 3.20 -8.69
C GLY A 18 6.83 2.84 -10.09
N PRO A 19 7.09 1.55 -10.35
CA PRO A 19 6.90 0.43 -9.43
C PRO A 19 8.00 0.38 -8.37
N TRP A 20 7.63 -0.05 -7.17
CA TRP A 20 8.60 -0.52 -6.17
C TRP A 20 8.71 -2.04 -6.24
N ARG A 21 9.91 -2.59 -6.13
CA ARG A 21 10.12 -4.04 -6.25
C ARG A 21 10.99 -4.54 -5.12
N SER A 22 10.48 -5.52 -4.39
CA SER A 22 11.21 -6.22 -3.33
C SER A 22 12.17 -7.25 -3.95
N TYR A 23 13.43 -7.19 -3.54
CA TYR A 23 14.44 -8.21 -3.78
C TYR A 23 15.02 -8.65 -2.44
N ILE A 24 14.99 -9.95 -2.18
CA ILE A 24 15.44 -10.56 -0.94
C ILE A 24 16.64 -11.47 -1.25
N GLU A 25 17.74 -11.27 -0.52
CA GLU A 25 18.94 -12.08 -0.65
C GLU A 25 18.64 -13.54 -0.29
N GLY A 26 19.13 -14.48 -1.10
CA GLY A 26 18.88 -15.92 -0.96
C GLY A 26 17.52 -16.37 -1.50
N ARG A 27 16.58 -15.45 -1.75
CA ARG A 27 15.31 -15.73 -2.45
C ARG A 27 15.38 -15.35 -3.92
N ASP A 28 15.77 -14.10 -4.19
CA ASP A 28 15.66 -13.47 -5.50
C ASP A 28 17.04 -13.26 -6.17
N PHE A 29 18.10 -13.14 -5.36
CA PHE A 29 19.47 -12.98 -5.82
C PHE A 29 20.47 -13.48 -4.76
N TRP A 30 21.76 -13.51 -5.11
CA TRP A 30 22.83 -13.97 -4.22
C TRP A 30 23.89 -12.88 -4.05
N GLY A 31 24.20 -12.51 -2.79
CA GLY A 31 25.19 -11.52 -2.42
C GLY A 31 24.62 -10.10 -2.36
N GLY A 32 24.53 -9.52 -1.16
CA GLY A 32 24.12 -8.13 -0.92
C GLY A 32 23.21 -7.98 0.29
N SER A 33 22.47 -6.86 0.36
CA SER A 33 21.41 -6.65 1.37
C SER A 33 20.04 -6.73 0.69
N ASN A 34 19.01 -7.14 1.43
CA ASN A 34 17.63 -7.03 0.94
C ASN A 34 17.31 -5.58 0.57
N VAL A 35 16.58 -5.38 -0.53
CA VAL A 35 16.35 -4.06 -1.08
C VAL A 35 14.97 -3.96 -1.73
N ILE A 36 14.35 -2.79 -1.62
CA ILE A 36 13.20 -2.38 -2.41
C ILE A 36 13.70 -1.37 -3.44
N THR A 37 13.76 -1.76 -4.71
CA THR A 37 14.16 -0.81 -5.76
C THR A 37 13.01 0.12 -6.08
N THR A 38 13.30 1.40 -6.25
CA THR A 38 12.31 2.42 -6.62
C THR A 38 12.73 3.14 -7.90
N ALA A 39 11.97 4.15 -8.34
CA ALA A 39 12.42 5.04 -9.41
C ALA A 39 13.44 6.11 -8.93
N GLY A 40 13.60 6.24 -7.62
CA GLY A 40 14.57 7.12 -6.96
C GLY A 40 15.71 6.32 -6.34
N GLU A 41 16.03 6.60 -5.08
CA GLU A 41 16.97 5.78 -4.32
C GLU A 41 16.34 4.44 -3.94
N ASP A 42 17.17 3.40 -3.90
CA ASP A 42 16.76 2.09 -3.41
C ASP A 42 16.56 2.16 -1.90
N ILE A 43 15.52 1.48 -1.41
CA ILE A 43 15.20 1.44 0.02
C ILE A 43 15.74 0.14 0.61
N GLU A 44 16.60 0.22 1.62
CA GLU A 44 17.08 -0.94 2.38
C GLU A 44 16.28 -1.09 3.68
N PRO A 45 15.28 -1.99 3.73
CA PRO A 45 14.51 -2.24 4.93
C PRO A 45 15.30 -3.09 5.94
N LEU A 46 15.45 -2.59 7.17
CA LEU A 46 16.15 -3.27 8.25
C LEU A 46 15.24 -3.41 9.48
N GLY A 47 15.21 -4.59 10.09
CA GLY A 47 14.43 -4.87 11.30
C GLY A 47 13.00 -5.37 11.08
N GLY A 48 12.54 -5.42 9.82
CA GLY A 48 11.29 -6.08 9.41
C GLY A 48 11.52 -7.49 8.86
N THR A 49 10.46 -8.28 8.72
CA THR A 49 10.48 -9.57 8.01
C THR A 49 10.37 -9.37 6.50
N TYR A 50 10.59 -10.45 5.76
CA TYR A 50 10.39 -10.49 4.31
C TYR A 50 8.95 -10.13 3.90
N ALA A 51 7.96 -10.50 4.73
CA ALA A 51 6.57 -10.16 4.47
C ALA A 51 6.33 -8.64 4.58
N GLU A 52 6.91 -7.97 5.59
CA GLU A 52 6.83 -6.50 5.69
C GLU A 52 7.47 -5.82 4.48
N GLN A 53 8.65 -6.28 4.06
CA GLN A 53 9.32 -5.73 2.88
C GLN A 53 8.48 -5.90 1.61
N ASP A 54 7.93 -7.11 1.37
CA ASP A 54 7.09 -7.37 0.22
C ASP A 54 5.80 -6.53 0.26
N PHE A 55 5.18 -6.38 1.42
CA PHE A 55 4.02 -5.51 1.60
C PHE A 55 4.33 -4.05 1.27
N ILE A 56 5.44 -3.52 1.78
CA ILE A 56 5.88 -2.14 1.50
C ILE A 56 6.04 -1.93 -0.01
N ALA A 57 6.72 -2.85 -0.69
CA ALA A 57 6.89 -2.77 -2.12
C ALA A 57 5.55 -2.82 -2.86
N HIS A 58 4.68 -3.78 -2.52
CA HIS A 58 3.38 -3.98 -3.17
C HIS A 58 2.37 -2.87 -2.91
N ALA A 59 2.38 -2.24 -1.73
CA ALA A 59 1.50 -1.13 -1.40
C ALA A 59 1.57 -0.01 -2.45
N ARG A 60 2.75 0.21 -3.05
CA ARG A 60 2.96 1.24 -4.06
C ARG A 60 2.16 1.02 -5.34
N GLN A 61 1.82 -0.22 -5.69
CA GLN A 61 0.96 -0.55 -6.82
C GLN A 61 -0.47 -0.85 -6.38
N ASP A 62 -0.64 -1.43 -5.21
CA ASP A 62 -1.95 -1.82 -4.68
C ASP A 62 -2.84 -0.60 -4.43
N ILE A 63 -2.32 0.45 -3.79
CA ILE A 63 -3.12 1.65 -3.49
C ILE A 63 -3.63 2.35 -4.76
N PRO A 64 -2.78 2.68 -5.77
CA PRO A 64 -3.28 3.23 -7.03
C PRO A 64 -4.33 2.33 -7.71
N ARG A 65 -4.10 1.01 -7.74
CA ARG A 65 -5.06 0.06 -8.33
C ARG A 65 -6.42 0.07 -7.61
N LEU A 66 -6.41 0.16 -6.28
CA LEU A 66 -7.62 0.25 -5.48
C LEU A 66 -8.37 1.56 -5.73
N LEU A 67 -7.66 2.70 -5.84
CA LEU A 67 -8.25 4.00 -6.17
C LEU A 67 -8.87 4.01 -7.58
N ASP A 68 -8.19 3.43 -8.57
CA ASP A 68 -8.70 3.26 -9.93
C ASP A 68 -9.98 2.41 -9.94
N GLU A 69 -10.02 1.33 -9.16
CA GLU A 69 -11.21 0.49 -9.04
C GLU A 69 -12.39 1.22 -8.39
N ILE A 70 -12.15 2.01 -7.33
CA ILE A 70 -13.19 2.86 -6.73
C ILE A 70 -13.72 3.85 -7.77
N THR A 71 -12.84 4.49 -8.54
CA THR A 71 -13.22 5.43 -9.61
C THR A 71 -14.08 4.73 -10.66
N ARG A 72 -13.66 3.54 -11.12
CA ARG A 72 -14.41 2.73 -12.08
C ARG A 72 -15.78 2.30 -11.55
N LEU A 73 -15.86 1.87 -10.29
CA LEU A 73 -17.11 1.44 -9.66
C LEU A 73 -18.09 2.61 -9.46
N ASN A 74 -17.59 3.77 -9.05
CA ASN A 74 -18.39 5.00 -9.00
C ASN A 74 -18.92 5.37 -10.39
N TYR A 75 -18.09 5.24 -11.44
CA TYR A 75 -18.53 5.45 -12.81
C TYR A 75 -19.61 4.44 -13.24
N ALA A 76 -19.44 3.15 -12.94
CA ALA A 76 -20.44 2.11 -13.24
C ALA A 76 -21.76 2.30 -12.48
N LEU A 77 -21.71 2.83 -11.24
CA LEU A 77 -22.93 3.22 -10.51
C LEU A 77 -23.60 4.43 -11.16
N SER A 78 -22.82 5.36 -11.72
CA SER A 78 -23.35 6.52 -12.44
C SER A 78 -23.91 6.17 -13.82
N TRP A 79 -23.46 5.05 -14.41
CA TRP A 79 -23.82 4.62 -15.75
C TRP A 79 -24.04 3.09 -15.75
N ALA A 80 -25.30 2.67 -15.69
CA ALA A 80 -25.81 1.29 -15.47
C ALA A 80 -25.08 0.15 -16.22
N GLY A 81 -23.85 -0.15 -15.80
CA GLY A 81 -22.93 -1.09 -16.44
C GLY A 81 -22.46 -2.17 -15.48
N ALA A 82 -22.43 -3.41 -15.97
CA ALA A 82 -22.25 -4.62 -15.16
C ALA A 82 -20.84 -4.80 -14.55
N PRO A 83 -20.71 -5.47 -13.38
CA PRO A 83 -19.42 -5.74 -12.73
C PRO A 83 -18.67 -6.95 -13.32
N GLN A 84 -17.32 -6.94 -13.25
CA GLN A 84 -16.45 -8.11 -13.51
C GLN A 84 -15.96 -8.77 -12.20
N PRO A 85 -15.70 -10.09 -12.19
CA PRO A 85 -15.13 -10.80 -11.05
C PRO A 85 -13.61 -10.68 -10.99
N ASP A 86 -13.08 -10.41 -9.80
CA ASP A 86 -11.67 -10.06 -9.59
C ASP A 86 -11.08 -10.82 -8.39
N HIS A 87 -10.10 -11.68 -8.67
CA HIS A 87 -9.34 -12.44 -7.67
C HIS A 87 -8.27 -11.59 -6.97
N TRP A 88 -7.85 -10.48 -7.59
CA TRP A 88 -6.75 -9.63 -7.11
C TRP A 88 -7.01 -8.92 -5.77
N LEU A 89 -8.27 -8.69 -5.38
CA LEU A 89 -8.60 -8.06 -4.09
C LEU A 89 -8.26 -8.97 -2.91
N ALA A 90 -8.47 -10.28 -3.06
CA ALA A 90 -8.12 -11.24 -2.03
C ALA A 90 -6.59 -11.31 -1.84
N ASP A 91 -5.84 -11.22 -2.93
CA ASP A 91 -4.38 -11.19 -2.87
C ASP A 91 -3.86 -9.95 -2.12
N ILE A 92 -4.47 -8.77 -2.32
CA ILE A 92 -4.11 -7.55 -1.56
C ILE A 92 -4.46 -7.71 -0.09
N ALA A 93 -5.66 -8.21 0.23
CA ALA A 93 -6.08 -8.44 1.62
C ALA A 93 -5.12 -9.38 2.35
N SER A 94 -4.72 -10.48 1.70
CA SER A 94 -3.76 -11.44 2.26
C SER A 94 -2.40 -10.82 2.56
N ARG A 95 -1.94 -9.81 1.80
CA ARG A 95 -0.68 -9.12 2.09
C ARG A 95 -0.78 -8.26 3.34
N VAL A 96 -1.93 -7.64 3.60
CA VAL A 96 -2.17 -6.92 4.86
C VAL A 96 -2.12 -7.90 6.04
N ASP A 97 -2.83 -9.02 5.95
CA ASP A 97 -2.88 -10.00 7.05
C ASP A 97 -1.51 -10.63 7.37
N ALA A 98 -0.59 -10.62 6.41
CA ALA A 98 0.73 -11.22 6.55
C ALA A 98 1.77 -10.34 7.29
N VAL A 99 1.46 -9.07 7.59
CA VAL A 99 2.43 -8.14 8.20
C VAL A 99 2.01 -7.64 9.57
N MET A 100 2.96 -7.14 10.36
CA MET A 100 2.74 -6.68 11.74
C MET A 100 1.54 -5.73 11.87
N GLU A 101 0.75 -5.90 12.95
CA GLU A 101 -0.50 -5.14 13.13
C GLU A 101 -0.26 -3.64 13.24
N GLY A 102 -1.27 -2.88 12.78
CA GLY A 102 -1.23 -1.42 12.77
C GLY A 102 -1.72 -0.82 14.09
N PRO A 103 -1.78 0.52 14.17
CA PRO A 103 -1.31 1.46 13.16
C PRO A 103 0.22 1.49 13.07
N TRP A 104 0.74 1.73 11.87
CA TRP A 104 2.16 2.02 11.68
C TRP A 104 2.40 3.51 11.83
N HIS A 105 3.50 3.88 12.49
CA HIS A 105 3.83 5.28 12.75
C HIS A 105 5.20 5.64 12.21
N ALA A 106 5.29 6.79 11.55
CA ALA A 106 6.56 7.47 11.34
C ALA A 106 7.06 8.03 12.68
N PRO A 107 8.38 8.04 12.95
CA PRO A 107 8.92 8.66 14.15
C PRO A 107 8.56 10.15 14.20
N PRO A 108 8.30 10.72 15.40
CA PRO A 108 7.89 12.11 15.55
C PRO A 108 9.04 13.12 15.36
N GLU A 109 10.29 12.66 15.36
CA GLU A 109 11.48 13.52 15.34
C GLU A 109 11.92 13.85 13.91
N GLU A 110 11.96 15.14 13.59
CA GLU A 110 12.49 15.65 12.33
C GLU A 110 14.00 15.37 12.24
N GLY A 111 14.43 14.70 11.15
CA GLY A 111 15.82 14.26 10.96
C GLY A 111 16.16 12.90 11.56
N ALA A 112 15.21 12.21 12.20
CA ALA A 112 15.38 10.81 12.58
C ALA A 112 15.58 9.93 11.34
N ARG A 113 16.31 8.83 11.53
CA ARG A 113 16.50 7.83 10.47
C ARG A 113 15.12 7.37 9.96
N PRO A 114 14.87 7.41 8.63
CA PRO A 114 13.60 6.99 8.03
C PRO A 114 13.19 5.62 8.58
N SER A 115 11.99 5.53 9.14
CA SER A 115 11.50 4.29 9.73
C SER A 115 9.99 4.29 9.91
N VAL A 116 9.42 3.10 10.06
CA VAL A 116 8.06 2.89 10.56
C VAL A 116 8.07 2.00 11.79
N GLN A 117 7.15 2.24 12.71
CA GLN A 117 7.08 1.57 14.00
C GLN A 117 5.67 1.04 14.25
N ALA A 118 5.57 -0.20 14.74
CA ALA A 118 4.36 -0.70 15.41
C ALA A 118 4.71 -1.84 16.37
N GLN A 119 3.92 -1.99 17.43
CA GLN A 119 4.03 -3.10 18.39
C GLN A 119 5.45 -3.36 18.94
N GLY A 120 6.25 -2.30 19.14
CA GLY A 120 7.62 -2.41 19.64
C GLY A 120 8.65 -2.86 18.60
N THR A 121 8.24 -3.04 17.34
CA THR A 121 9.12 -3.30 16.20
C THR A 121 9.36 -2.01 15.42
N THR A 122 10.60 -1.78 15.02
CA THR A 122 11.01 -0.66 14.17
C THR A 122 11.61 -1.21 12.89
N ILE A 123 11.10 -0.76 11.75
CA ILE A 123 11.66 -1.03 10.44
C ILE A 123 12.34 0.25 9.97
N HIS A 124 13.68 0.24 9.89
CA HIS A 124 14.42 1.32 9.24
C HIS A 124 14.29 1.19 7.73
N LEU A 125 14.17 2.32 7.04
CA LEU A 125 13.91 2.41 5.61
C LEU A 125 15.00 3.27 4.97
N ASP A 126 16.25 2.82 5.01
CA ASP A 126 17.37 3.61 4.50
C ASP A 126 17.18 3.89 3.00
N GLY A 127 17.40 5.14 2.57
CA GLY A 127 17.09 5.57 1.19
C GLY A 127 15.65 6.05 0.98
N ALA A 128 14.74 5.82 1.93
CA ALA A 128 13.38 6.34 1.84
C ALA A 128 13.33 7.85 2.16
N THR A 129 12.56 8.60 1.36
CA THR A 129 12.26 10.01 1.65
C THR A 129 11.22 10.12 2.77
N PRO A 130 11.07 11.28 3.43
CA PRO A 130 9.97 11.48 4.39
C PRO A 130 8.57 11.24 3.79
N ARG A 131 8.41 11.42 2.48
CA ARG A 131 7.14 11.17 1.77
C ARG A 131 6.90 9.67 1.55
N ASP A 132 7.96 8.89 1.34
CA ASP A 132 7.88 7.44 1.28
C ASP A 132 7.51 6.86 2.64
N VAL A 133 8.14 7.36 3.72
CA VAL A 133 7.81 6.97 5.09
C VAL A 133 6.35 7.30 5.43
N ASP A 134 5.88 8.51 5.11
CA ASP A 134 4.48 8.91 5.32
C ASP A 134 3.51 7.98 4.57
N PHE A 135 3.81 7.66 3.31
CA PHE A 135 3.01 6.71 2.53
C PHE A 135 3.00 5.30 3.14
N ILE A 136 4.17 4.77 3.52
CA ILE A 136 4.30 3.42 4.10
C ILE A 136 3.58 3.32 5.44
N ALA A 137 3.71 4.33 6.29
CA ALA A 137 3.06 4.37 7.60
C ALA A 137 1.53 4.29 7.49
N HIS A 138 0.94 4.89 6.45
CA HIS A 138 -0.51 4.86 6.26
C HIS A 138 -0.99 3.66 5.44
N ALA A 139 -0.12 3.00 4.67
CA ALA A 139 -0.51 1.94 3.75
C ALA A 139 -1.29 0.79 4.40
N ARG A 140 -0.93 0.42 5.64
CA ARG A 140 -1.60 -0.65 6.39
C ARG A 140 -3.04 -0.31 6.77
N ASP A 141 -3.36 0.95 6.98
CA ASP A 141 -4.73 1.40 7.31
C ASP A 141 -5.52 1.80 6.05
N ASP A 142 -4.83 2.40 5.07
CA ASP A 142 -5.41 2.86 3.82
C ASP A 142 -5.93 1.69 2.96
N ILE A 143 -5.16 0.60 2.85
CA ILE A 143 -5.53 -0.56 2.02
C ILE A 143 -6.83 -1.23 2.50
N PRO A 144 -7.00 -1.62 3.77
CA PRO A 144 -8.26 -2.19 4.27
C PRO A 144 -9.44 -1.25 4.06
N ARG A 145 -9.25 0.05 4.26
CA ARG A 145 -10.30 1.06 4.08
C ARG A 145 -10.76 1.16 2.62
N LEU A 146 -9.82 1.12 1.67
CA LEU A 146 -10.12 1.09 0.24
C LEU A 146 -10.82 -0.21 -0.17
N ILE A 147 -10.37 -1.37 0.33
CA ILE A 147 -11.02 -2.67 0.08
C ILE A 147 -12.47 -2.67 0.59
N ALA A 148 -12.70 -2.17 1.81
CA ALA A 148 -14.04 -2.06 2.38
C ALA A 148 -14.96 -1.18 1.51
N GLU A 149 -14.44 -0.08 0.98
CA GLU A 149 -15.20 0.80 0.08
C GLU A 149 -15.53 0.12 -1.25
N ILE A 150 -14.58 -0.63 -1.83
CA ILE A 150 -14.82 -1.44 -3.04
C ILE A 150 -15.91 -2.48 -2.79
N HIS A 151 -15.87 -3.19 -1.65
CA HIS A 151 -16.93 -4.14 -1.28
C HIS A 151 -18.29 -3.46 -1.15
N ARG A 152 -18.37 -2.29 -0.51
CA ARG A 152 -19.59 -1.49 -0.41
C ARG A 152 -20.15 -1.11 -1.77
N LEU A 153 -19.30 -0.60 -2.67
CA LEU A 153 -19.68 -0.18 -4.03
C LEU A 153 -20.15 -1.37 -4.88
N ARG A 154 -19.46 -2.50 -4.81
CA ARG A 154 -19.88 -3.75 -5.48
C ARG A 154 -21.23 -4.26 -4.95
N GLY A 155 -21.47 -4.15 -3.65
CA GLY A 155 -22.76 -4.46 -3.04
C GLY A 155 -23.88 -3.58 -3.58
N ALA A 156 -23.64 -2.27 -3.68
CA ALA A 156 -24.60 -1.32 -4.24
C ALA A 156 -24.94 -1.63 -5.71
N LEU A 157 -23.94 -1.96 -6.54
CA LEU A 157 -24.14 -2.34 -7.95
C LEU A 157 -25.01 -3.59 -8.09
N LYS A 158 -24.78 -4.61 -7.25
CA LYS A 158 -25.59 -5.83 -7.24
C LYS A 158 -27.04 -5.53 -6.87
N SER A 159 -27.27 -4.64 -5.90
CA SER A 159 -28.62 -4.24 -5.50
C SER A 159 -29.33 -3.35 -6.53
N SER A 160 -28.60 -2.67 -7.40
CA SER A 160 -29.17 -1.84 -8.47
C SER A 160 -29.45 -2.59 -9.78
N ALA A 161 -29.00 -3.85 -9.91
CA ALA A 161 -29.30 -4.67 -11.06
C ALA A 161 -30.77 -5.16 -11.00
N PRO A 162 -31.55 -5.04 -12.11
CA PRO A 162 -32.95 -5.46 -12.17
C PRO A 162 -33.14 -6.98 -12.11
#